data_AF-A0AAD6UPU1-F1
#
_entry.id   AF-A0AAD6UPU1-F1
#
_cell.length_a   1.000
_cell.length_b   1.000
_cell.length_c   1.000
_cell.angle_alpha   90.00
_cell.angle_beta   90.00
_cell.angle_gamma   90.00
#
_symmetry.space_group_name_H-M   'P 1'
#
loop_
_entity.id
_entity.type
_entity.pdbx_description
1 polymer ?
#
loop_
_entity_poly.entity_id
_entity_poly.type
_entity_poly.pdbx_seq_one_letter_code
_entity_poly.pdbx_strand_id
1 'polypeptide(L)' 'LHTSDFVCRLRLYNALSEVHAAGVLHGDVFPRNVVRRPRGALCLVDFGRATLDHLCPGRRCQELSDLREALAL' A
#
# COMPACT_ATOMS: atom_id res chain seq x y z
N LEU A 1 4.38 20.14 9.73
CA LEU A 1 4.34 18.79 9.14
C LEU A 1 5.40 17.94 9.82
N HIS A 2 5.02 16.98 10.66
CA HIS A 2 6.00 16.10 11.34
C HIS A 2 6.64 15.17 10.31
N THR A 3 7.96 15.24 10.15
CA THR A 3 8.76 14.47 9.17
C THR A 3 8.49 12.96 9.23
N SER A 4 8.10 12.45 10.40
CA SER A 4 7.75 11.04 10.63
C SER A 4 6.51 10.58 9.88
N ASP A 5 5.52 11.46 9.67
CA ASP A 5 4.26 11.08 9.02
C ASP A 5 4.46 10.81 7.53
N PHE A 6 5.15 11.73 6.84
CA PHE A 6 5.49 11.58 5.42
C PHE A 6 6.27 10.29 5.14
N VAL A 7 7.27 9.98 5.98
CA VAL A 7 8.05 8.72 5.87
C VAL A 7 7.15 7.49 6.04
N CYS A 8 6.17 7.52 6.94
CA CYS A 8 5.24 6.41 7.12
C CYS A 8 4.36 6.20 5.89
N ARG A 9 3.83 7.29 5.31
CA ARG A 9 3.02 7.23 4.08
C ARG A 9 3.82 6.65 2.92
N LEU A 10 5.05 7.13 2.72
CA LEU A 10 5.93 6.63 1.66
C LEU A 10 6.23 5.13 1.83
N ARG A 11 6.48 4.68 3.07
CA ARG A 11 6.71 3.25 3.36
C ARG A 11 5.50 2.38 3.06
N LEU A 12 4.28 2.85 3.35
CA LEU A 12 3.07 2.12 3.02
C LEU A 12 2.90 1.98 1.50
N TYR A 13 3.13 3.06 0.75
CA TYR A 13 3.11 3.02 -0.72
C TYR A 13 4.14 2.04 -1.30
N ASN A 14 5.36 2.05 -0.76
CA ASN A 14 6.41 1.12 -1.18
C ASN A 14 6.05 -0.34 -0.84
N ALA A 15 5.46 -0.60 0.33
CA ALA A 15 5.04 -1.95 0.70
C ALA A 15 4.00 -2.52 -0.28
N LEU A 16 3.00 -1.71 -0.68
CA LEU A 16 2.05 -2.16 -1.71
C LEU A 16 2.72 -2.35 -3.08
N SER A 17 3.69 -1.51 -3.42
CA SER A 17 4.46 -1.66 -4.66
C SER A 17 5.28 -2.97 -4.68
N GLU A 18 5.82 -3.39 -3.53
CA GLU A 18 6.52 -4.68 -3.38
C GLU A 18 5.56 -5.86 -3.51
N VAL A 19 4.35 -5.77 -2.92
CA VAL A 19 3.28 -6.76 -3.10
C VAL A 19 2.96 -6.93 -4.60
N HIS A 20 2.84 -5.82 -5.32
CA HIS A 20 2.60 -5.82 -6.77
C HIS A 20 3.76 -6.40 -7.56
N ALA A 21 5.01 -6.10 -7.18
CA ALA A 21 6.21 -6.67 -7.81
C ALA A 21 6.31 -8.19 -7.59
N ALA A 22 5.71 -8.72 -6.53
CA ALA A 22 5.59 -10.15 -6.26
C ALA A 22 4.45 -10.84 -7.05
N GLY A 23 3.77 -10.12 -7.96
CA GLY A 23 2.66 -10.64 -8.74
C GLY A 23 1.32 -10.63 -8.01
N VAL A 24 1.22 -9.92 -6.88
CA VAL A 24 0.01 -9.90 -6.05
C VAL A 24 -0.74 -8.59 -6.20
N LEU A 25 -2.04 -8.65 -6.51
CA LEU A 25 -2.96 -7.51 -6.35
C LEU A 25 -3.64 -7.66 -5.00
N HIS A 26 -3.67 -6.63 -4.15
CA HIS A 26 -4.28 -6.78 -2.82
C HIS A 26 -5.82 -6.79 -2.88
N GLY A 27 -6.41 -5.93 -3.71
CA GLY A 27 -7.84 -5.84 -4.00
C GLY A 27 -8.70 -5.20 -2.91
N ASP A 28 -8.11 -4.68 -1.83
CA ASP A 28 -8.85 -4.12 -0.68
C ASP A 28 -8.02 -3.18 0.21
N VAL A 29 -7.27 -2.26 -0.41
CA VAL A 29 -6.40 -1.33 0.33
C VAL A 29 -7.22 -0.19 0.92
N PHE A 30 -7.72 -0.41 2.14
CA PHE A 30 -8.47 0.58 2.94
C PHE A 30 -7.82 0.79 4.31
N PRO A 31 -8.13 1.90 5.02
CA PRO A 31 -7.58 2.16 6.36
C PRO A 31 -7.77 1.01 7.36
N ARG A 32 -8.87 0.25 7.26
CA ARG A 32 -9.13 -0.93 8.11
C ARG A 32 -8.12 -2.07 7.91
N ASN A 33 -7.48 -2.14 6.74
CA ASN A 33 -6.49 -3.14 6.36
C ASN A 33 -5.05 -2.58 6.46
N VAL A 34 -4.88 -1.45 7.16
CA VAL A 34 -3.57 -0.86 7.46
C VAL A 34 -3.41 -0.79 8.98
N VAL A 35 -2.46 -1.56 9.50
CA VAL A 35 -2.18 -1.61 10.93
C VAL A 35 -0.94 -0.79 11.24
N ARG A 36 -1.03 0.05 12.27
CA ARG A 36 0.12 0.77 12.83
C ARG A 36 0.82 -0.09 13.88
N ARG A 37 2.03 -0.52 13.58
CA ARG A 37 2.92 -1.25 14.51
C ARG A 37 3.55 -0.31 15.53
N PRO A 38 4.10 -0.85 16.63
CA PRO A 38 4.94 -0.07 17.55
C PRO A 38 6.05 0.67 16.80
N ARG A 39 6.44 1.85 17.30
CA ARG A 39 7.39 2.77 16.64
C ARG A 39 6.88 3.39 15.33
N GLY A 40 5.58 3.26 15.04
CA GLY A 40 4.89 4.03 14.00
C GLY A 40 4.95 3.43 12.59
N ALA A 41 5.52 2.24 12.40
CA ALA A 41 5.52 1.58 11.10
C ALA A 41 4.09 1.19 10.67
N LEU A 42 3.75 1.39 9.39
CA LEU A 42 2.48 0.94 8.81
C LEU A 42 2.68 -0.41 8.13
N CYS A 43 1.70 -1.30 8.26
CA CYS A 43 1.71 -2.64 7.70
C CYS A 43 0.38 -2.90 7.00
N LEU A 44 0.45 -3.38 5.77
CA LEU A 44 -0.72 -3.87 5.04
C LEU A 44 -1.09 -5.26 5.58
N VAL A 45 -2.39 -5.52 5.76
CA VAL A 45 -2.93 -6.78 6.27
C VAL A 45 -4.17 -7.19 5.47
N ASP A 46 -4.63 -8.43 5.67
CA ASP A 46 -5.83 -8.99 5.06
C ASP A 46 -5.78 -9.11 3.53
N PHE A 47 -5.17 -10.20 3.07
CA PHE A 47 -5.09 -10.59 1.66
C PHE A 47 -6.28 -11.46 1.22
N GLY A 48 -7.41 -11.46 1.94
CA GLY A 48 -8.56 -12.30 1.60
C GLY A 48 -9.19 -12.03 0.23
N ARG A 49 -8.91 -10.85 -0.36
CA ARG A 49 -9.36 -10.43 -1.70
C ARG A 49 -8.24 -10.38 -2.74
N ALA A 50 -7.06 -10.88 -2.39
CA ALA A 50 -5.90 -10.76 -3.24
C ALA A 50 -5.92 -11.75 -4.41
N THR A 51 -5.28 -11.39 -5.53
CA THR A 51 -4.99 -12.30 -6.66
C THR A 51 -3.50 -12.44 -6.86
N LEU A 52 -3.05 -13.56 -7.43
CA LEU A 52 -1.61 -13.93 -7.56
C LEU A 52 -1.07 -13.85 -9.00
N ASP A 53 -1.88 -13.38 -9.93
CA ASP A 53 -1.60 -13.26 -11.36
C ASP A 53 -1.47 -11.79 -11.81
N HIS A 54 -1.17 -10.89 -10.87
CA HIS A 54 -1.14 -9.46 -11.14
C HIS A 54 0.12 -9.04 -11.88
N LEU A 55 -0.05 -8.52 -13.10
CA LEU A 55 1.00 -7.82 -13.83
C LEU A 55 0.83 -6.31 -13.65
N CYS A 56 1.56 -5.74 -12.68
CA CYS A 56 1.39 -4.34 -12.31
C CYS A 56 1.85 -3.40 -13.43
N PRO A 57 0.97 -2.51 -13.95
CA PRO A 57 1.36 -1.52 -14.96
C PRO A 57 2.07 -0.28 -14.36
N GLY A 58 2.57 -0.39 -13.12
CA GLY A 58 3.24 0.67 -12.39
C GLY A 58 2.33 1.87 -12.14
N ARG A 59 2.70 3.06 -12.64
CA ARG A 59 1.96 4.32 -12.44
C ARG A 59 0.51 4.30 -12.94
N ARG A 60 0.15 3.36 -13.82
CA ARG A 60 -1.22 3.20 -14.33
C ARG A 60 -2.04 2.18 -13.53
N CYS A 61 -1.50 1.62 -12.45
CA CYS A 61 -2.22 0.69 -11.61
C CYS A 61 -3.26 1.47 -10.79
N GLN A 62 -4.53 1.05 -10.86
CA GLN A 62 -5.61 1.72 -10.15
C GLN A 62 -5.38 1.68 -8.63
N GLU A 63 -5.03 0.52 -8.09
CA GLU A 63 -4.83 0.35 -6.64
C GLU A 63 -3.67 1.22 -6.10
N LEU A 64 -2.55 1.33 -6.84
CA LEU A 64 -1.46 2.25 -6.47
C LEU A 64 -1.87 3.73 -6.62
N SER A 65 -2.73 4.04 -7.59
CA SER A 65 -3.20 5.40 -7.82
C SER A 65 -4.13 5.85 -6.69
N ASP A 66 -5.07 5.00 -6.31
CA ASP A 66 -6.01 5.23 -5.20
C ASP A 66 -5.25 5.42 -3.88
N LEU A 67 -4.25 4.56 -3.61
CA LEU A 67 -3.44 4.68 -2.40
C LEU A 67 -2.61 5.98 -2.41
N ARG A 68 -2.00 6.33 -3.54
CA ARG A 68 -1.20 7.57 -3.67
C ARG A 68 -2.05 8.81 -3.38
N GLU A 69 -3.26 8.85 -3.92
CA GLU A 69 -4.21 9.94 -3.68
C GLU A 69 -4.59 10.01 -2.20
N ALA A 70 -4.98 8.88 -1.60
CA ALA A 70 -5.36 8.80 -0.19
C ALA A 70 -4.22 9.22 0.76
N LEU A 71 -2.96 9.01 0.36
CA LEU A 71 -1.77 9.37 1.14
C LEU A 71 -1.22 10.77 0.83
N ALA A 72 -1.83 11.50 -0.12
CA ALA A 72 -1.33 12.77 -0.62
C ALA A 72 0.18 12.71 -0.98
N LEU A 73 0.54 11.71 -1.79
CA LEU A 73 1.89 11.45 -2.31
C LEU A 73 2.03 11.83 -3.79
#